data_AF-A0A3P6TLZ9-F1
#
_entry.id   AF-A0A3P6TLZ9-F1
#
_cell.length_a   1.000
_cell.length_b   1.000
_cell.length_c   1.000
_cell.angle_alpha   90.00
_cell.angle_beta   90.00
_cell.angle_gamma   90.00
#
_symmetry.space_group_name_H-M   'P 1'
#
loop_
_entity.id
_entity.type
_entity.pdbx_description
1 polymer ?
#
loop_
_entity_poly.entity_id
_entity_poly.type
_entity_poly.pdbx_seq_one_letter_code
_entity_poly.pdbx_strand_id
1 'polypeptide(L)'
;MGPKDDCESWFYLMLDLTVPGGLLWKRMADKHEVLKVKEECRTTRRESMLGPLKCKEELWRVLDYIDKLHYHDHVDYSYIYKLLEEGAIISGGNIKNPYDWEVEALV
;
A
#
# COMPACT_ATOMS: atom_id res chain seq x y z
N MET A 1 7.98 13.30 12.58
CA MET A 1 7.45 12.79 11.32
C MET A 1 8.47 13.11 10.25
N GLY A 2 9.06 12.08 9.64
CA GLY A 2 9.96 12.20 8.50
C GLY A 2 9.30 11.71 7.22
N PRO A 3 9.95 11.87 6.05
CA PRO A 3 9.40 11.46 4.76
C PRO A 3 8.93 9.99 4.67
N LYS A 4 9.53 9.11 5.47
CA LYS A 4 9.10 7.70 5.63
C LYS A 4 7.66 7.60 6.15
N ASP A 5 7.31 8.38 7.17
CA ASP A 5 6.00 8.29 7.84
C ASP A 5 4.88 8.74 6.88
N ASP A 6 5.18 9.70 6.01
CA ASP A 6 4.29 10.13 4.94
C ASP A 6 4.10 9.02 3.89
N CYS A 7 5.17 8.31 3.52
CA CYS A 7 5.10 7.17 2.60
C CYS A 7 4.32 5.98 3.18
N GLU A 8 4.49 5.69 4.48
CA GLU A 8 3.71 4.67 5.17
C GLU A 8 2.22 5.04 5.17
N SER A 9 1.90 6.31 5.45
CA SER A 9 0.52 6.80 5.43
C SER A 9 -0.10 6.70 4.03
N TRP A 10 0.65 7.09 2.99
CA TRP A 10 0.24 6.93 1.60
C TRP A 10 0.00 5.46 1.22
N PHE A 11 0.87 4.55 1.67
CA PHE A 11 0.72 3.12 1.41
C PHE A 11 -0.59 2.59 2.00
N TYR A 12 -0.94 2.99 3.22
CA TYR A 12 -2.22 2.62 3.82
C TYR A 12 -3.44 3.21 3.11
N LEU A 13 -3.36 4.44 2.60
CA LEU A 13 -4.43 5.03 1.78
C LEU A 13 -4.66 4.22 0.50
N MET A 14 -3.58 3.82 -0.17
CA MET A 14 -3.65 2.99 -1.38
C MET A 14 -4.31 1.63 -1.07
N LEU A 15 -3.98 1.00 0.05
CA LEU A 15 -4.63 -0.25 0.45
C LEU A 15 -6.11 -0.07 0.80
N ASP A 16 -6.49 1.04 1.44
CA ASP A 16 -7.90 1.29 1.75
C ASP A 16 -8.76 1.46 0.48
N LEU A 17 -8.17 1.96 -0.60
CA LEU A 17 -8.82 2.12 -1.90
C LEU A 17 -8.87 0.82 -2.71
N THR A 18 -7.81 0.01 -2.65
CA THR A 18 -7.63 -1.14 -3.56
C THR A 18 -8.03 -2.48 -2.95
N VAL A 19 -7.93 -2.65 -1.63
CA VAL A 19 -8.28 -3.90 -0.95
C VAL A 19 -9.78 -3.92 -0.65
N PRO A 20 -10.53 -4.94 -1.11
CA PRO A 20 -11.94 -5.08 -0.73
C PRO A 20 -12.10 -5.17 0.79
N GLY A 21 -12.89 -4.26 1.37
CA GLY A 21 -13.09 -4.15 2.82
C GLY A 21 -12.11 -3.19 3.53
N GLY A 22 -11.09 -2.70 2.81
CA GLY A 22 -10.14 -1.70 3.30
C GLY A 22 -9.20 -2.20 4.40
N LEU A 23 -8.68 -1.27 5.19
CA LEU A 23 -7.74 -1.60 6.27
C LEU A 23 -8.39 -2.43 7.39
N LEU A 24 -7.67 -3.44 7.90
CA LEU A 24 -8.16 -4.32 8.98
C LEU A 24 -8.49 -3.55 10.28
N TRP A 25 -7.85 -2.40 10.49
CA TRP A 25 -8.07 -1.53 11.65
C TRP A 25 -9.00 -0.33 11.36
N LYS A 26 -9.67 -0.27 10.19
CA LYS A 26 -10.50 0.88 9.77
C LYS A 26 -11.57 1.30 10.77
N ARG A 27 -12.08 0.37 11.58
CA ARG A 27 -13.15 0.59 12.56
C ARG A 27 -12.67 0.54 14.03
N MET A 28 -11.36 0.46 14.26
CA MET A 28 -10.80 0.41 15.61
C MET A 28 -10.62 1.83 16.17
N ALA A 29 -11.09 2.06 17.38
CA ALA A 29 -10.94 3.36 18.06
C ALA A 29 -9.71 3.39 19.00
N ASP A 30 -9.30 2.24 19.54
CA ASP A 30 -8.15 2.18 20.44
C ASP A 30 -6.83 2.17 19.65
N LYS A 31 -5.94 3.10 20.01
CA LYS A 31 -4.65 3.28 19.33
C LYS A 31 -3.68 2.11 19.52
N HIS A 32 -3.76 1.39 20.65
CA HIS A 32 -2.86 0.27 20.94
C HIS A 32 -3.30 -0.97 20.16
N GLU A 33 -4.60 -1.19 20.03
CA GLU A 33 -5.15 -2.23 19.15
C GLU A 33 -4.79 -1.95 17.69
N VAL A 34 -4.92 -0.70 17.21
CA VAL A 34 -4.48 -0.31 15.86
C VAL A 34 -3.00 -0.61 15.64
N LEU A 35 -2.14 -0.23 16.61
CA LEU A 35 -0.71 -0.50 16.54
C LEU A 35 -0.42 -2.01 16.46
N LYS A 36 -1.03 -2.80 17.34
CA LYS A 36 -0.87 -4.25 17.37
C LYS A 36 -1.27 -4.89 16.04
N VAL A 37 -2.41 -4.50 15.46
CA VAL A 37 -2.83 -5.07 14.17
C VAL A 37 -1.88 -4.66 13.05
N LYS A 38 -1.34 -3.44 13.06
CA LYS A 38 -0.30 -3.01 12.10
C LYS A 38 0.98 -3.87 12.20
N GLU A 39 1.40 -4.22 13.40
CA GLU A 39 2.56 -5.11 13.63
C GLU A 39 2.29 -6.55 13.21
N GLU A 40 1.09 -7.07 13.52
CA GLU A 40 0.65 -8.40 13.08
C GLU A 40 0.62 -8.48 11.55
N CYS A 41 0.13 -7.45 10.85
CA CYS A 41 0.09 -7.42 9.39
C CYS A 41 1.47 -7.44 8.73
N ARG A 42 2.52 -7.03 9.45
CA ARG A 42 3.91 -7.12 8.96
C ARG A 42 4.56 -8.47 9.22
N THR A 43 3.98 -9.30 10.07
CA THR A 43 4.58 -10.54 10.56
C THR A 43 3.70 -11.75 10.33
N THR A 44 2.66 -11.91 11.15
CA THR A 44 1.84 -13.13 11.23
C THR A 44 0.60 -13.09 10.34
N ARG A 45 0.12 -11.90 9.96
CA ARG A 45 -1.10 -11.65 9.19
C ARG A 45 -0.84 -10.98 7.84
N ARG A 46 0.37 -11.13 7.32
CA ARG A 46 0.81 -10.59 6.03
C ARG A 46 -0.23 -10.84 4.94
N GLU A 47 -0.53 -12.11 4.66
CA GLU A 47 -1.52 -12.50 3.65
C GLU A 47 -2.93 -11.91 3.84
N SER A 48 -3.34 -11.65 5.09
CA SER A 48 -4.68 -11.12 5.38
C SER A 48 -4.82 -9.65 5.01
N MET A 49 -3.73 -8.89 4.96
CA MET A 49 -3.76 -7.44 4.70
C MET A 49 -4.04 -7.11 3.23
N LEU A 50 -3.46 -7.88 2.29
CA LEU A 50 -3.59 -7.64 0.85
C LEU A 50 -4.69 -8.48 0.19
N GLY A 51 -5.33 -9.38 0.93
CA GLY A 51 -6.51 -10.12 0.48
C GLY A 51 -6.26 -10.91 -0.81
N PRO A 52 -7.09 -10.75 -1.87
CA PRO A 52 -6.93 -11.44 -3.14
C PRO A 52 -6.17 -10.63 -4.21
N LEU A 53 -5.49 -9.54 -3.85
CA LEU A 53 -4.71 -8.75 -4.83
C LEU A 53 -3.69 -9.64 -5.54
N LYS A 54 -3.45 -9.37 -6.82
CA LYS A 54 -2.48 -10.12 -7.64
C LYS A 54 -1.04 -9.65 -7.42
N CYS A 55 -0.84 -8.35 -7.20
CA CYS A 55 0.47 -7.70 -7.03
C CYS A 55 0.98 -7.67 -5.58
N LYS A 56 0.70 -8.71 -4.78
CA LYS A 56 1.05 -8.71 -3.36
C LYS A 56 2.54 -8.58 -3.14
N GLU A 57 3.33 -9.30 -3.92
CA GLU A 57 4.78 -9.37 -3.77
C GLU A 57 5.43 -7.99 -3.98
N GLU A 58 4.95 -7.23 -4.97
CA GLU A 58 5.45 -5.89 -5.26
C GLU A 58 5.07 -4.91 -4.14
N LEU A 59 3.81 -4.97 -3.66
CA LEU A 59 3.35 -4.16 -2.54
C LEU A 59 4.09 -4.48 -1.25
N TRP A 60 4.44 -5.75 -1.04
CA TRP A 60 5.26 -6.19 0.07
C TRP A 60 6.69 -5.68 -0.01
N ARG A 61 7.30 -5.68 -1.20
CA ARG A 61 8.62 -5.10 -1.42
C ARG A 61 8.63 -3.59 -1.18
N VAL A 62 7.53 -2.88 -1.49
CA VAL A 62 7.36 -1.46 -1.14
C VAL A 62 7.33 -1.28 0.38
N LEU A 63 6.51 -2.05 1.09
CA LEU A 63 6.43 -1.92 2.55
C LEU A 63 7.75 -2.29 3.24
N ASP A 64 8.39 -3.38 2.82
CA ASP A 64 9.70 -3.80 3.34
C ASP A 64 10.79 -2.76 3.07
N TYR A 65 10.68 -2.02 1.96
CA TYR A 65 11.56 -0.89 1.66
C TYR A 65 11.30 0.28 2.62
N ILE A 66 10.04 0.69 2.78
CA ILE A 66 9.65 1.77 3.70
C ILE A 66 10.11 1.44 5.12
N ASP A 67 9.86 0.22 5.60
CA ASP A 67 10.19 -0.21 6.96
C ASP A 67 11.70 -0.13 7.25
N LYS A 68 12.56 -0.36 6.24
CA LYS A 68 14.03 -0.26 6.35
C LYS A 68 14.56 1.17 6.47
N LEU A 69 13.79 2.18 6.05
CA LEU A 69 14.25 3.57 6.12
C LEU A 69 14.33 4.06 7.57
N HIS A 70 15.35 4.87 7.84
CA HIS A 70 15.51 5.63 9.06
C HIS A 70 15.11 7.10 8.86
N TYR A 71 14.98 7.85 9.96
CA TYR A 71 14.46 9.23 9.94
C TYR A 71 15.24 10.19 9.03
N HIS A 72 16.54 9.99 8.87
CA HIS A 72 17.41 10.84 8.05
C HIS A 72 17.57 10.33 6.61
N ASP A 73 17.00 9.17 6.28
CA ASP A 73 17.16 8.59 4.95
C ASP A 73 16.28 9.29 3.93
N HIS A 74 16.79 9.40 2.71
CA HIS A 74 16.01 9.87 1.57
C HIS A 74 15.21 8.73 0.98
N VAL A 75 13.93 8.98 0.72
CA VAL A 75 13.04 8.03 0.05
C VAL A 75 13.38 7.99 -1.45
N ASP A 76 13.65 6.80 -1.95
CA ASP A 76 13.80 6.49 -3.37
C ASP A 76 12.42 6.26 -3.98
N TYR A 77 11.78 7.37 -4.34
CA TYR A 77 10.49 7.33 -5.02
C TYR A 77 10.58 6.59 -6.36
N SER A 78 11.73 6.64 -7.05
CA SER A 78 11.91 5.96 -8.34
C SER A 78 11.81 4.45 -8.19
N TYR A 79 12.35 3.90 -7.10
CA TYR A 79 12.20 2.50 -6.76
C TYR A 79 10.75 2.13 -6.47
N ILE A 80 10.03 2.94 -5.69
CA ILE A 80 8.60 2.72 -5.39
C ILE A 80 7.79 2.72 -6.70
N TYR A 81 7.97 3.72 -7.58
CA TYR A 81 7.26 3.81 -8.85
C TYR A 81 7.47 2.57 -9.75
N LYS A 82 8.70 2.07 -9.83
CA LYS A 82 9.02 0.86 -10.60
C LYS A 82 8.27 -0.37 -10.08
N LEU A 83 8.22 -0.56 -8.76
CA LEU A 83 7.47 -1.67 -8.15
C LEU A 83 5.96 -1.56 -8.43
N LEU A 84 5.40 -0.35 -8.39
CA LEU A 84 3.99 -0.14 -8.72
C LEU A 84 3.69 -0.43 -10.19
N GLU A 85 4.58 -0.01 -11.10
CA GLU A 85 4.45 -0.31 -12.53
C GLU A 85 4.53 -1.82 -12.80
N GLU A 86 5.49 -2.52 -12.18
CA GLU A 86 5.59 -3.99 -12.21
C GLU A 86 4.30 -4.65 -11.72
N GLY A 87 3.78 -4.21 -10.56
CA GLY A 87 2.57 -4.75 -9.96
C GLY A 87 1.31 -4.50 -10.81
N ALA A 88 1.23 -3.34 -11.47
CA ALA A 88 0.15 -3.03 -12.40
C ALA A 88 0.17 -3.97 -13.60
N ILE A 89 1.33 -4.18 -14.22
CA ILE A 89 1.51 -5.09 -15.37
C ILE A 89 1.12 -6.53 -15.00
N ILE A 90 1.59 -7.03 -13.84
CA ILE A 90 1.27 -8.38 -13.33
C ILE A 90 -0.24 -8.55 -13.10
N SER A 91 -0.91 -7.49 -12.66
CA SER A 91 -2.35 -7.49 -12.44
C SER A 91 -3.16 -7.43 -13.75
N GLY A 92 -2.49 -7.23 -14.89
CA GLY A 92 -3.10 -7.05 -16.23
C GLY A 92 -3.51 -5.61 -16.53
N GLY A 93 -3.04 -4.65 -15.73
CA GLY A 93 -3.30 -3.23 -15.89
C GLY A 93 -2.11 -2.45 -16.47
N ASN A 94 -2.33 -1.15 -16.67
CA ASN A 94 -1.29 -0.22 -17.08
C ASN A 94 -1.49 1.09 -16.30
N ILE A 95 -0.41 1.68 -15.79
CA ILE A 95 -0.47 2.94 -15.03
C ILE A 95 -0.96 4.14 -15.87
N LYS A 96 -0.93 3.99 -17.20
CA LYS A 96 -1.38 4.99 -18.18
C LYS A 96 -2.85 4.83 -18.56
N ASN A 97 -3.54 3.83 -18.02
CA ASN A 97 -4.97 3.69 -18.23
C ASN A 97 -5.68 4.91 -17.61
N PRO A 98 -6.81 5.35 -18.20
CA PRO A 98 -7.63 6.40 -17.62
C PRO A 98 -8.14 5.96 -16.23
N TYR A 99 -8.35 6.94 -15.36
CA TYR A 99 -8.96 6.71 -14.06
C TYR A 99 -10.45 6.35 -14.20
N ASP A 100 -11.00 5.70 -13.18
CA ASP A 100 -12.40 5.24 -13.20
C ASP A 100 -13.38 6.40 -13.50
N TRP A 101 -13.16 7.57 -12.91
CA TRP A 101 -13.98 8.77 -13.13
C TRP A 101 -13.80 9.43 -14.51
N GLU A 102 -12.71 9.13 -15.23
CA GLU A 102 -12.50 9.62 -16.60
C GLU A 102 -13.25 8.75 -17.61
N VAL A 103 -13.43 7.46 -17.30
CA VAL A 103 -14.20 6.53 -18.13
C VAL A 103 -15.70 6.79 -17.98
N GLU A 104 -16.17 7.11 -16.77
CA GLU A 104 -17.57 7.48 -16.52
C GLU A 104 -18.00 8.76 -17.26
N ALA A 105 -17.06 9.67 -17.58
CA ALA A 105 -17.34 10.89 -18.32
C ALA A 105 -17.53 10.69 -19.85
N LEU A 106 -17.29 9.47 -20.36
CA LEU A 106 -17.37 9.11 -21.78
C LEU A 106 -18.59 8.25 -22.14
N VAL A 107 -19.50 8.02 -21.18
CA VAL A 107 -20.77 7.28 -21.33
C VAL A 107 -21.94 8.20 -21.06
#